data_AF-A0A931LQD0-F1
#
_entry.id   AF-A0A931LQD0-F1
#
_cell.length_a   1.000
_cell.length_b   1.000
_cell.length_c   1.000
_cell.angle_alpha   90.00
_cell.angle_beta   90.00
_cell.angle_gamma   90.00
#
_symmetry.space_group_name_H-M   'P 1'
#
loop_
_entity.id
_entity.type
_entity.pdbx_description
1 polymer ?
#
loop_
_entity_poly.entity_id
_entity_poly.type
_entity_poly.pdbx_seq_one_letter_code
_entity_poly.pdbx_strand_id
1 'polypeptide(L)' 'MSERTVTAIVLRRRDSGESDRRLILFTPEEGKIEAIAKGA' A
#
# COMPACT_ATOMS: atom_id res chain seq x y z
N MET A 1 -16.11 -7.72 -5.96
CA MET A 1 -14.83 -7.81 -5.24
C MET A 1 -15.12 -7.59 -3.77
N SER A 2 -14.53 -8.39 -2.86
CA SER A 2 -14.69 -8.13 -1.42
C SER A 2 -13.78 -6.98 -1.04
N GLU A 3 -14.34 -5.89 -0.54
CA GLU A 3 -13.58 -4.84 0.11
C GLU A 3 -13.14 -5.32 1.51
N ARG A 4 -11.92 -4.97 1.94
CA ARG A 4 -11.37 -5.30 3.26
C ARG A 4 -10.59 -4.11 3.80
N THR A 5 -10.74 -3.87 5.09
CA THR A 5 -9.94 -2.88 5.84
C THR A 5 -9.00 -3.63 6.77
N VAL A 6 -7.70 -3.36 6.67
CA VAL A 6 -6.66 -3.98 7.51
C VAL A 6 -5.68 -2.92 7.99
N THR A 7 -5.02 -3.19 9.12
CA THR A 7 -3.97 -2.31 9.62
C THR A 7 -2.64 -2.67 8.97
N ALA A 8 -1.82 -1.67 8.66
CA ALA A 8 -0.56 -1.87 7.97
C ALA A 8 0.54 -0.93 8.47
N ILE A 9 1.79 -1.38 8.39
CA ILE A 9 2.97 -0.51 8.47
C ILE A 9 3.58 -0.32 7.08
N VAL A 10 4.05 0.90 6.78
CA VAL A 10 4.74 1.19 5.53
C VAL A 10 6.21 0.79 5.67
N LEU A 11 6.64 -0.21 4.89
CA LEU A 11 8.04 -0.63 4.85
C LEU A 11 8.87 0.18 3.84
N ARG A 12 8.26 0.54 2.71
CA ARG A 12 8.90 1.35 1.67
C ARG A 12 7.88 2.22 0.96
N ARG A 13 8.26 3.46 0.67
CA ARG A 13 7.53 4.41 -0.18
C ARG A 13 8.41 4.83 -1.35
N ARG A 14 7.84 4.86 -2.55
CA ARG A 14 8.44 5.44 -3.75
C ARG A 14 7.39 6.17 -4.57
N ASP A 15 7.80 7.21 -5.27
CA ASP A 15 6.91 7.89 -6.21
C ASP A 15 6.58 6.97 -7.38
N SER A 16 5.36 7.10 -7.90
CA SER A 16 4.82 6.29 -8.99
C SER A 16 4.20 7.20 -10.05
N GLY A 17 5.02 8.07 -10.65
CA GLY A 17 4.53 9.16 -11.48
C GLY A 17 4.41 10.44 -10.67
N GLU A 18 3.58 11.37 -11.12
CA GLU A 18 3.51 12.73 -10.55
C GLU A 18 2.68 12.80 -9.27
N SER A 19 1.61 12.00 -9.17
CA SER A 19 0.65 12.08 -8.06
C SER A 19 0.38 10.75 -7.37
N ASP A 20 0.93 9.65 -7.85
CA ASP A 20 0.72 8.35 -7.21
C ASP A 20 1.94 7.93 -6.40
N ARG A 21 1.70 7.10 -5.40
CA ARG A 21 2.76 6.48 -4.60
C ARG A 21 2.64 4.97 -4.68
N ARG A 22 3.77 4.30 -4.75
CA ARG A 22 3.86 2.85 -4.63
C ARG A 22 4.43 2.49 -3.27
N LEU A 23 3.70 1.64 -2.55
CA LEU A 23 3.94 1.30 -1.16
C LEU A 23 4.20 -0.19 -1.04
N ILE A 24 5.21 -0.54 -0.24
CA ILE A 24 5.34 -1.89 0.30
C ILE A 24 4.80 -1.83 1.72
N LEU A 25 3.74 -2.58 1.98
CA LEU A 25 3.06 -2.62 3.27
C LEU A 25 3.27 -3.99 3.91
N PHE A 26 3.31 -4.02 5.24
CA PHE A 26 3.21 -5.26 5.99
C PHE A 26 1.98 -5.19 6.89
N THR A 27 1.11 -6.20 6.77
CA THR A 27 -0.12 -6.33 7.53
C THR A 27 -0.05 -7.61 8.38
N PRO A 28 -0.67 -7.63 9.59
CA PRO A 28 -0.79 -8.85 10.37
C PRO A 28 -1.59 -9.95 9.67
N GLU A 29 -2.61 -9.60 8.88
CA GLU A 29 -3.60 -10.53 8.33
C GLU A 29 -3.23 -11.08 6.94
N GLU A 30 -2.53 -10.28 6.13
CA GLU A 30 -2.25 -10.57 4.71
C GLU A 30 -0.73 -10.60 4.42
N GLY A 31 0.10 -10.31 5.44
CA GLY A 31 1.56 -10.30 5.32
C GLY A 31 2.07 -9.13 4.47
N LYS A 32 3.07 -9.39 3.62
CA LYS A 32 3.71 -8.35 2.80
C LYS A 32 2.93 -8.14 1.50
N ILE A 33 2.47 -6.93 1.27
CA ILE A 33 1.69 -6.55 0.08
C ILE A 33 2.32 -5.34 -0.63
N GLU A 34 2.19 -5.27 -1.96
CA GLU A 34 2.52 -4.09 -2.76
C GLU A 34 1.22 -3.38 -3.19
N ALA A 35 1.13 -2.08 -2.93
CA ALA A 35 -0.06 -1.28 -3.21
C ALA A 35 0.30 0.02 -3.96
N ILE A 36 -0.65 0.54 -4.73
CA ILE A 36 -0.57 1.87 -5.36
C ILE A 36 -1.61 2.77 -4.71
N ALA A 37 -1.14 3.83 -4.05
CA ALA A 37 -1.97 4.92 -3.56
C ALA A 37 -2.12 5.96 -4.66
N LYS A 38 -3.32 6.04 -5.26
CA LYS A 38 -3.64 6.97 -6.35
C LYS A 38 -3.87 8.38 -5.80
N GLY A 39 -3.24 9.40 -6.39
CA GLY A 39 -3.45 10.81 -6.04
C GLY A 39 -2.95 11.25 -4.64
N ALA A 40 -1.91 10.61 -4.12
CA ALA A 40 -1.38 10.78 -2.76
C ALA A 40 -0.10 11.63 -2.67
#